data_AF-A0A1M7NX20-F1
#
_entry.id   AF-A0A1M7NX20-F1
#
_cell.length_a   1.000
_cell.length_b   1.000
_cell.length_c   1.000
_cell.angle_alpha   90.00
_cell.angle_beta   90.00
_cell.angle_gamma   90.00
#
_symmetry.space_group_name_H-M   'P 1'
#
loop_
_entity.id
_entity.type
_entity.pdbx_description
1 polymer ?
#
loop_
_entity_poly.entity_id
_entity_poly.type
_entity_poly.pdbx_seq_one_letter_code
_entity_poly.pdbx_strand_id
1 'polypeptide(L)' 'MIVTVNLQTEEQEKILMEFTDRMNFDYQSDDDNKFSLTESQKQEVIRRDNDFINSQTTARDWNDIKRDLKNVYR' A
#
# COMPACT_ATOMS: atom_id res chain seq x y z
N MET A 1 2.53 -20.37 14.46
CA MET A 1 2.92 -19.59 15.64
C MET A 1 3.57 -18.32 15.13
N ILE A 2 3.13 -17.14 15.58
CA ILE A 2 3.66 -15.84 15.13
C ILE A 2 4.46 -15.27 16.30
N VAL A 3 5.67 -14.78 16.02
CA VAL A 3 6.54 -14.15 17.00
C VAL A 3 6.73 -12.69 16.59
N THR A 4 6.34 -11.77 17.46
CA THR A 4 6.52 -10.33 17.25
C THR A 4 7.76 -9.87 17.99
N VAL A 5 8.64 -9.14 17.31
CA VAL A 5 9.90 -8.64 17.87
C VAL A 5 9.94 -7.13 17.72
N ASN A 6 10.09 -6.42 18.84
CA ASN A 6 10.24 -4.96 18.84
C ASN A 6 11.72 -4.59 18.85
N LEU A 7 12.19 -4.07 17.73
CA LEU A 7 13.58 -3.69 17.53
C LEU A 7 13.80 -2.24 18.02
N GLN A 8 14.97 -1.98 18.60
CA GLN A 8 15.27 -0.67 19.20
C GLN A 8 16.20 0.17 18.30
N THR A 9 16.85 -0.46 17.32
CA THR A 9 17.79 0.19 16.40
C THR A 9 17.70 -0.39 14.99
N GLU A 10 18.01 0.42 13.98
CA GLU A 10 18.04 0.01 12.57
C GLU A 10 19.07 -1.11 12.28
N GLU A 11 20.17 -1.14 13.04
CA GLU A 11 21.20 -2.18 12.89
C GLU A 11 20.67 -3.56 13.31
N GLN A 12 19.86 -3.62 14.37
CA GLN A 12 19.22 -4.87 14.81
C GLN A 12 18.21 -5.39 13.79
N GLU A 13 17.46 -4.48 13.16
CA GLU A 13 16.51 -4.81 12.10
C GLU A 13 17.21 -5.46 10.91
N LYS A 14 18.28 -4.84 10.43
CA LYS A 14 19.05 -5.36 9.30
C LYS A 14 19.59 -6.77 9.55
N ILE A 15 20.13 -7.00 10.75
CA ILE A 15 20.64 -8.33 11.13
C ILE A 15 19.52 -9.36 11.20
N LEU A 16 18.35 -8.98 11.74
CA LEU A 16 17.21 -9.88 11.85
C LEU A 16 16.64 -10.24 10.47
N MET A 17 16.52 -9.25 9.56
CA MET A 17 16.07 -9.48 8.18
C MET A 17 17.02 -10.41 7.42
N GLU A 18 18.33 -10.19 7.54
CA GLU A 18 19.30 -11.06 6.88
C GLU A 18 19.25 -12.51 7.43
N PHE A 19 18.98 -12.66 8.73
CA PHE A 19 18.78 -13.97 9.34
C PHE A 19 17.50 -14.65 8.82
N THR A 20 16.38 -13.94 8.76
CA THR A 20 15.10 -14.50 8.27
C THR A 20 15.19 -14.88 6.81
N ASP A 21 15.87 -14.08 5.98
CA ASP A 21 16.09 -14.37 4.56
C ASP A 21 16.93 -15.64 4.38
N ARG A 22 18.05 -15.78 5.13
CA ARG A 22 18.92 -16.96 5.05
C ARG A 22 18.22 -18.24 5.49
N MET A 23 17.34 -18.14 6.48
CA MET A 23 16.57 -19.27 7.01
C MET A 23 15.29 -19.53 6.22
N ASN A 24 14.99 -18.69 5.21
CA ASN A 24 13.81 -18.77 4.37
C ASN A 24 12.50 -18.76 5.20
N PHE A 25 12.45 -17.88 6.19
CA PHE A 25 11.25 -17.64 6.99
C PHE A 25 10.37 -16.57 6.34
N ASP A 26 9.06 -16.78 6.39
CA ASP A 26 8.09 -15.75 6.06
C ASP A 26 8.03 -14.73 7.20
N TYR A 27 8.20 -13.44 6.88
CA TYR A 27 8.08 -12.33 7.82
C TYR A 27 7.33 -11.15 7.19
N GLN A 28 6.84 -10.26 8.03
CA GLN A 28 6.27 -8.97 7.66
C GLN A 28 6.94 -7.90 8.52
N SER A 29 7.33 -6.80 7.91
CA SER A 29 7.79 -5.61 8.63
C SER A 29 6.62 -4.64 8.80
N ASP A 30 6.59 -3.90 9.91
CA ASP A 30 5.62 -2.81 10.07
C ASP A 30 5.85 -1.69 9.02
N ASP A 31 7.06 -1.61 8.48
CA ASP A 31 7.44 -0.73 7.39
C ASP A 31 6.81 -1.13 6.04
N ASP A 32 6.34 -2.37 5.87
CA ASP A 32 5.55 -2.75 4.70
C ASP A 32 4.19 -2.04 4.67
N ASN A 33 3.76 -1.45 5.79
CA ASN A 33 2.61 -0.52 5.84
C ASN A 33 2.98 0.93 5.45
N LYS A 34 4.22 1.21 5.00
CA LYS A 34 4.62 2.53 4.46
C LYS A 34 3.99 2.89 3.12
N PHE A 35 3.11 2.06 2.56
CA PHE A 35 2.21 2.46 1.48
C PHE A 35 1.09 3.37 1.99
N SER A 36 1.48 4.51 2.54
CA SER A 36 0.56 5.59 2.84
C SER A 36 0.10 6.21 1.52
N LEU A 37 -1.22 6.26 1.30
CA LEU A 37 -1.78 6.93 0.15
C LEU A 37 -1.31 8.39 0.13
N THR A 38 -0.85 8.86 -1.01
CA THR A 38 -0.63 10.30 -1.24
C THR A 38 -1.94 11.06 -1.05
N GLU A 39 -1.89 12.36 -0.74
CA GLU A 39 -3.15 13.10 -0.53
C GLU A 39 -4.06 13.11 -1.77
N SER A 40 -3.49 13.14 -2.97
CA SER A 40 -4.27 13.01 -4.20
C SER A 40 -5.00 11.67 -4.29
N GLN A 41 -4.36 10.57 -3.86
CA GLN A 41 -4.98 9.26 -3.82
C GLN A 41 -6.08 9.17 -2.74
N LYS A 42 -5.87 9.76 -1.56
CA LYS A 42 -6.91 9.83 -0.51
C LYS A 42 -8.14 10.59 -1.00
N GLN A 43 -7.94 11.74 -1.63
CA GLN A 43 -9.03 12.55 -2.19
C GLN A 43 -9.79 11.80 -3.29
N GLU A 44 -9.11 11.03 -4.13
CA GLU A 44 -9.76 10.22 -5.16
C GLU A 44 -10.61 9.08 -4.57
N VAL A 45 -10.16 8.45 -3.48
CA VAL A 45 -10.95 7.44 -2.75
C VAL A 45 -12.21 8.08 -2.17
N ILE A 46 -12.08 9.21 -1.47
CA ILE A 46 -13.22 9.94 -0.89
C ILE A 46 -14.20 10.38 -1.98
N ARG A 47 -13.70 10.84 -3.13
CA ARG A 47 -14.53 11.23 -4.28
C ARG A 47 -15.34 10.04 -4.80
N ARG A 48 -14.71 8.87 -4.97
CA ARG A 48 -15.39 7.66 -5.45
C ARG A 48 -16.44 7.14 -4.48
N ASP A 49 -16.15 7.17 -3.18
CA ASP A 49 -17.12 6.76 -2.16
C ASP A 49 -18.35 7.68 -2.17
N ASN A 50 -18.14 8.98 -2.31
CA ASN A 50 -19.23 9.94 -2.46
C ASN A 50 -20.01 9.73 -3.77
N ASP A 51 -19.33 9.48 -4.89
CA ASP A 51 -19.99 9.18 -6.17
C ASP A 51 -20.85 7.91 -6.07
N PHE A 52 -20.36 6.89 -5.34
CA PHE A 52 -21.08 5.64 -5.12
C PHE A 52 -22.31 5.82 -4.22
N ILE A 53 -22.17 6.50 -3.09
CA ILE A 53 -23.29 6.80 -2.17
C ILE A 53 -24.38 7.59 -2.88
N ASN A 54 -24.00 8.57 -3.70
CA ASN A 54 -24.93 9.40 -4.44
C ASN A 54 -25.50 8.73 -5.70
N SER A 55 -25.20 7.45 -5.94
CA SER A 55 -25.60 6.71 -7.14
C SER A 55 -25.17 7.38 -8.45
N GLN A 56 -24.11 8.20 -8.39
CA GLN A 56 -23.46 8.86 -9.52
C GLN A 56 -22.30 8.02 -10.07
N THR A 57 -22.14 6.78 -9.59
CA THR A 57 -21.22 5.79 -10.14
C THR A 57 -21.63 5.41 -11.55
N THR A 58 -21.18 6.22 -12.49
CA THR A 58 -21.19 5.89 -13.91
C THR A 58 -20.20 4.75 -14.13
N ALA A 59 -20.64 3.70 -14.81
CA ALA A 59 -19.71 2.73 -15.37
C ALA A 59 -18.79 3.49 -16.34
N ARG A 60 -17.60 3.87 -15.88
CA ARG A 60 -16.63 4.60 -16.69
C ARG A 60 -16.07 3.66 -17.75
N ASP A 61 -15.89 4.17 -18.96
CA ASP A 61 -15.26 3.42 -20.04
C ASP A 61 -13.84 3.00 -19.63
N TRP A 62 -13.50 1.73 -19.87
CA TRP A 62 -12.20 1.17 -19.51
C TRP A 62 -11.03 1.92 -20.16
N ASN A 63 -11.22 2.47 -21.37
CA ASN A 63 -10.20 3.24 -22.06
C ASN A 63 -9.91 4.56 -21.36
N ASP A 64 -10.93 5.19 -20.77
CA ASP A 64 -10.76 6.43 -19.98
C ASP A 64 -10.03 6.15 -18.67
N ILE A 65 -10.39 5.07 -17.97
CA ILE A 65 -9.68 4.62 -16.75
C ILE A 65 -8.21 4.35 -17.04
N LYS A 66 -7.91 3.67 -18.16
CA LYS A 66 -6.55 3.31 -18.58
C LYS A 66 -5.70 4.54 -18.90
N ARG A 67 -6.30 5.59 -19.47
CA ARG A 67 -5.62 6.87 -19.74
C ARG A 67 -5.26 7.59 -18.44
N ASP A 68 -6.18 7.64 -17.48
CA ASP A 68 -5.96 8.30 -16.19
C ASP A 68 -4.85 7.59 -15.39
N LEU A 69 -4.86 6.25 -15.37
CA LEU A 69 -3.80 5.46 -14.70
C LEU A 69 -2.41 5.69 -15.29
N LYS A 70 -2.30 5.86 -16.61
CA LYS A 70 -1.02 6.18 -17.27
C LYS A 70 -0.46 7.55 -16.87
N ASN A 71 -1.32 8.50 -16.51
CA ASN A 71 -0.89 9.84 -16.11
C ASN A 71 -0.42 9.92 -14.66
N VAL A 72 -0.86 9.01 -13.79
CA VAL A 72 -0.45 8.97 -12.37
C VAL A 72 0.93 8.33 -12.18
N TYR A 73 1.36 7.48 -13.11
CA TYR A 73 2.66 6.78 -13.06
C TYR A 73 3.82 7.53 -13.75
N ARG A 74 3.72 8.84 -13.93
CA ARG A 74 4.76 9.65 -14.58
C ARG A 74 5.42 10.64 -13.63
#